data_AF-X1HY92-F1
#
_entry.id   AF-X1HY92-F1
#
_cell.length_a   1.000
_cell.length_b   1.000
_cell.length_c   1.000
_cell.angle_alpha   90.00
_cell.angle_beta   90.00
_cell.angle_gamma   90.00
#
_symmetry.space_group_name_H-M   'P 1'
#
loop_
_entity.id
_entity.type
_entity.pdbx_description
1 polymer ?
#
loop_
_entity_poly.entity_id
_entity_poly.type
_entity_poly.pdbx_seq_one_letter_code
_entity_poly.pdbx_strand_id
1 'polypeptide(L)'
;KIAYNAKQDVAVLANYGVELENLDFDLMIAAYLIGEKNLSLKAIAFNKLGVEMAQITDLIGTGKKQVSLATLGVKQVADYACANVNITWGLRDSLEGELHQQGLWQLFREVEMPLVPVLVAMERNGITLDTNLLREMSLELGQEMLKLEAEIYNSLGHQFNINSPKQLGKVLFEELKLPRSRKTKSGYSTEASVLQGLRGLHPIIELVLQYRQLGKLKSTYVDALPALIDGRTGRVHTNFNQTGTATGRLSSSEPNLQNIPVRGEIGRK
;
A
#
# COMPACT_ATOMS: atom_id res chain seq x y z
N LYS A 1 11.31 -23.03 13.05
CA LYS A 1 10.96 -23.12 11.61
C LYS A 1 11.52 -21.90 10.88
N ILE A 2 11.91 -22.08 9.62
CA ILE A 2 12.47 -21.02 8.76
C ILE A 2 11.54 -20.84 7.56
N ALA A 3 11.24 -19.60 7.21
CA ALA A 3 10.36 -19.26 6.11
C ALA A 3 10.84 -18.00 5.38
N TYR A 4 10.19 -17.71 4.25
CA TYR A 4 10.33 -16.46 3.53
C TYR A 4 8.95 -15.80 3.47
N ASN A 5 8.79 -14.61 4.05
CA ASN A 5 7.48 -13.95 4.15
C ASN A 5 6.43 -14.82 4.88
N ALA A 6 6.80 -15.29 6.06
CA ALA A 6 6.07 -16.24 6.88
C ALA A 6 4.63 -15.80 7.20
N LYS A 7 4.35 -14.49 7.19
CA LYS A 7 3.01 -13.94 7.38
C LYS A 7 1.98 -14.59 6.43
N GLN A 8 2.37 -14.81 5.17
CA GLN A 8 1.50 -15.47 4.18
C GLN A 8 1.23 -16.94 4.55
N ASP A 9 2.28 -17.68 4.90
CA ASP A 9 2.15 -19.09 5.29
C ASP A 9 1.28 -19.27 6.53
N VAL A 10 1.50 -18.45 7.57
CA VAL A 10 0.71 -18.47 8.81
C VAL A 10 -0.76 -18.13 8.51
N ALA A 11 -1.03 -17.12 7.67
CA ALA A 11 -2.39 -16.75 7.30
C ALA A 11 -3.13 -17.88 6.55
N VAL A 12 -2.44 -18.58 5.64
CA VAL A 12 -3.00 -19.73 4.91
C VAL A 12 -3.27 -20.89 5.85
N LEU A 13 -2.33 -21.27 6.71
CA LEU A 13 -2.49 -22.36 7.68
C LEU A 13 -3.64 -22.10 8.65
N ALA A 14 -3.79 -20.86 9.11
CA ALA A 14 -4.87 -20.47 10.00
C ALA A 14 -6.26 -20.57 9.36
N ASN A 15 -6.38 -20.56 8.02
CA ASN A 15 -7.66 -20.84 7.33
C ASN A 15 -8.10 -22.30 7.47
N TYR A 16 -7.18 -23.20 7.78
CA TYR A 16 -7.44 -24.62 7.99
C TYR A 16 -7.38 -25.01 9.48
N GLY A 17 -7.41 -24.02 10.39
CA GLY A 17 -7.35 -24.25 11.83
C GLY A 17 -5.98 -24.74 12.32
N VAL A 18 -4.92 -24.53 11.54
CA VAL A 18 -3.55 -24.90 11.90
C VAL A 18 -2.81 -23.69 12.45
N GLU A 19 -2.37 -23.78 13.70
CA GLU A 19 -1.51 -22.76 14.33
C GLU A 19 -0.03 -23.09 14.08
N LEU A 20 0.70 -22.14 13.50
CA LEU A 20 2.14 -22.30 13.27
C LEU A 20 2.91 -21.84 14.51
N GLU A 21 3.37 -22.80 15.30
CA GLU A 21 4.26 -22.55 16.43
C GLU A 21 5.73 -22.54 16.01
N ASN A 22 6.63 -22.00 16.86
CA ASN A 22 8.09 -22.05 16.70
C ASN A 22 8.58 -21.54 15.33
N LEU A 23 8.01 -20.42 14.84
CA LEU A 23 8.56 -19.70 13.69
C LEU A 23 9.78 -18.89 14.17
N ASP A 24 10.98 -19.31 13.78
CA ASP A 24 12.23 -18.81 14.36
C ASP A 24 12.96 -17.83 13.45
N PHE A 25 12.66 -17.86 12.15
CA PHE A 25 13.39 -17.08 11.16
C PHE A 25 12.55 -16.77 9.92
N ASP A 26 12.41 -15.50 9.59
CA ASP A 26 11.88 -15.01 8.31
C ASP A 26 13.00 -14.33 7.51
N LEU A 27 13.36 -14.91 6.36
CA LEU A 27 14.42 -14.40 5.49
C LEU A 27 14.12 -13.00 4.95
N MET A 28 12.85 -12.67 4.69
CA MET A 28 12.47 -11.36 4.14
C MET A 28 12.71 -10.27 5.16
N ILE A 29 12.35 -10.53 6.42
CA ILE A 29 12.60 -9.62 7.55
C ILE A 29 14.10 -9.50 7.80
N ALA A 30 14.83 -10.61 7.84
CA ALA A 30 16.28 -10.61 8.04
C ALA A 30 17.00 -9.78 6.96
N ALA A 31 16.68 -10.03 5.69
CA ALA A 31 17.23 -9.30 4.55
C ALA A 31 16.91 -7.80 4.62
N TYR A 32 15.69 -7.44 5.02
CA TYR A 32 15.28 -6.06 5.19
C TYR A 32 16.10 -5.34 6.27
N LEU A 33 16.29 -5.97 7.43
CA LEU A 33 17.09 -5.39 8.52
C LEU A 33 18.55 -5.16 8.12
N ILE A 34 19.13 -6.09 7.36
CA ILE A 34 20.51 -6.01 6.83
C ILE A 34 20.65 -4.91 5.75
N GLY A 35 19.54 -4.41 5.21
CA GLY A 35 19.52 -3.33 4.22
C GLY A 35 19.49 -3.80 2.77
N GLU A 36 19.03 -5.02 2.49
CA GLU A 36 18.82 -5.50 1.11
C GLU A 36 17.77 -4.62 0.40
N LYS A 37 18.13 -4.10 -0.78
CA LYS A 37 17.24 -3.23 -1.57
C LYS A 37 16.09 -3.99 -2.23
N ASN A 38 16.33 -5.25 -2.59
CA ASN A 38 15.35 -6.11 -3.25
C ASN A 38 15.13 -7.34 -2.38
N LEU A 39 13.96 -7.38 -1.74
CA LEU A 39 13.60 -8.43 -0.79
C LEU A 39 13.00 -9.68 -1.44
N SER A 40 13.00 -9.79 -2.78
CA SER A 40 12.55 -11.02 -3.44
C SER A 40 13.50 -12.17 -3.13
N LEU A 41 12.97 -13.36 -2.82
CA LEU A 41 13.79 -14.54 -2.53
C LEU A 41 14.82 -14.81 -3.64
N LYS A 42 14.42 -14.63 -4.92
CA LYS A 42 15.32 -14.74 -6.08
C LYS A 42 16.50 -13.77 -6.01
N ALA A 43 16.25 -12.50 -5.70
CA ALA A 43 17.32 -11.50 -5.61
C ALA A 43 18.26 -11.82 -4.44
N ILE A 44 17.71 -12.20 -3.29
CA ILE A 44 18.50 -12.59 -2.11
C ILE A 44 19.35 -13.82 -2.42
N ALA A 45 18.78 -14.86 -3.04
CA ALA A 45 19.48 -16.07 -3.45
C ALA A 45 20.63 -15.79 -4.42
N PHE A 46 20.39 -14.93 -5.41
CA PHE A 46 21.43 -14.52 -6.36
C PHE A 46 22.55 -13.73 -5.67
N ASN A 47 22.20 -12.74 -4.85
CA ASN A 47 23.16 -11.86 -4.19
C ASN A 47 24.03 -12.61 -3.16
N LYS A 48 23.45 -13.55 -2.41
CA LYS A 48 24.12 -14.24 -1.29
C LYS A 48 24.75 -15.57 -1.69
N LEU A 49 24.12 -16.32 -2.59
CA LEU A 49 24.56 -17.68 -2.97
C LEU A 49 25.02 -17.78 -4.43
N GLY A 50 24.82 -16.74 -5.25
CA GLY A 50 25.09 -16.80 -6.69
C GLY A 50 24.14 -17.74 -7.44
N VAL A 51 22.98 -18.07 -6.86
CA VAL A 51 22.03 -19.03 -7.44
C VAL A 51 20.90 -18.30 -8.15
N GLU A 52 20.68 -18.64 -9.42
CA GLU A 52 19.50 -18.20 -10.16
C GLU A 52 18.29 -19.10 -9.88
N MET A 53 17.20 -18.49 -9.43
CA MET A 53 15.93 -19.19 -9.19
C MET A 53 14.96 -19.01 -10.37
N ALA A 54 14.22 -20.09 -10.66
CA ALA A 54 13.04 -20.04 -11.51
C ALA A 54 11.96 -19.14 -10.89
N GLN A 55 11.22 -18.43 -11.72
CA GLN A 55 10.09 -17.63 -11.26
C GLN A 55 8.82 -18.46 -11.24
N ILE A 56 7.91 -18.16 -10.31
CA ILE A 56 6.60 -18.81 -10.31
C ILE A 56 5.87 -18.56 -11.64
N THR A 57 6.08 -17.39 -12.26
CA THR A 57 5.52 -17.01 -13.56
C THR A 57 6.00 -17.89 -14.71
N ASP A 58 7.13 -18.59 -14.57
CA ASP A 58 7.59 -19.57 -15.55
C ASP A 58 6.70 -20.83 -15.52
N LEU A 59 6.09 -21.11 -14.36
CA LEU A 59 5.16 -22.23 -14.17
C LEU A 59 3.72 -21.83 -14.48
N ILE A 60 3.28 -20.69 -13.96
CA ILE A 60 1.87 -20.30 -14.00
C ILE A 60 1.55 -19.25 -15.06
N GLY A 61 2.54 -18.69 -15.76
CA GLY A 61 2.35 -17.58 -16.69
C GLY A 61 2.06 -16.25 -15.99
N THR A 62 1.60 -15.26 -16.78
CA THR A 62 1.33 -13.89 -16.31
C THR A 62 0.01 -13.34 -16.87
N GLY A 63 -0.55 -12.36 -16.16
CA GLY A 63 -1.74 -11.61 -16.58
C GLY A 63 -2.96 -12.51 -16.80
N LYS A 64 -3.76 -12.20 -17.84
CA LYS A 64 -5.00 -12.95 -18.15
C LYS A 64 -4.78 -14.42 -18.53
N LYS A 65 -3.54 -14.82 -18.84
CA LYS A 65 -3.18 -16.20 -19.20
C LYS A 65 -2.62 -16.97 -18.00
N GLN A 66 -2.59 -16.36 -16.82
CA GLN A 66 -2.09 -17.02 -15.62
C GLN A 66 -3.00 -18.20 -15.25
N VAL A 67 -2.42 -19.37 -15.05
CA VAL A 67 -3.13 -20.59 -14.64
C VAL A 67 -3.01 -20.82 -13.13
N SER A 68 -3.91 -21.61 -12.56
CA SER A 68 -3.85 -21.97 -11.14
C SER A 68 -2.78 -23.02 -10.89
N LEU A 69 -2.01 -22.88 -9.80
CA LEU A 69 -1.03 -23.89 -9.36
C LEU A 69 -1.69 -25.28 -9.18
N ALA A 70 -2.97 -25.31 -8.79
CA ALA A 70 -3.75 -26.53 -8.62
C ALA A 70 -4.01 -27.30 -9.92
N THR A 71 -3.80 -26.68 -11.08
CA THR A 71 -3.95 -27.32 -12.40
C THR A 71 -2.65 -27.91 -12.95
N LEU A 72 -1.51 -27.64 -12.31
CA LEU A 72 -0.22 -28.15 -12.74
C LEU A 72 0.04 -29.58 -12.25
N GLY A 73 0.94 -30.28 -12.93
CA GLY A 73 1.35 -31.63 -12.53
C GLY A 73 2.10 -31.62 -11.21
N VAL A 74 1.80 -32.59 -10.33
CA VAL A 74 2.38 -32.68 -8.97
C VAL A 74 3.92 -32.58 -8.98
N LYS A 75 4.59 -33.29 -9.90
CA LYS A 75 6.06 -33.25 -10.00
C LYS A 75 6.58 -31.84 -10.27
N GLN A 76 5.94 -31.10 -11.18
CA GLN A 76 6.37 -29.74 -11.53
C GLN A 76 6.25 -28.79 -10.34
N VAL A 77 5.14 -28.88 -9.60
CA VAL A 77 4.91 -28.08 -8.39
C VAL A 77 5.90 -28.46 -7.29
N ALA A 78 6.13 -29.76 -7.09
CA ALA A 78 7.07 -30.28 -6.10
C ALA A 78 8.51 -29.83 -6.39
N ASP A 79 8.98 -29.97 -7.64
CA ASP A 79 10.33 -29.54 -8.03
C ASP A 79 10.55 -28.04 -7.73
N TYR A 80 9.57 -27.19 -8.05
CA TYR A 80 9.61 -25.76 -7.75
C TYR A 80 9.58 -25.46 -6.24
N ALA A 81 8.64 -26.06 -5.50
CA ALA A 81 8.49 -25.83 -4.07
C ALA A 81 9.71 -26.32 -3.29
N CYS A 82 10.23 -27.52 -3.60
CA CYS A 82 11.42 -28.08 -2.97
C CYS A 82 12.67 -27.24 -3.27
N ALA A 83 12.82 -26.72 -4.49
CA ALA A 83 13.91 -25.81 -4.82
C ALA A 83 13.87 -24.53 -3.96
N ASN A 84 12.68 -23.92 -3.81
CA ASN A 84 12.51 -22.74 -2.96
C ASN A 84 12.83 -23.03 -1.49
N VAL A 85 12.40 -24.18 -0.96
CA VAL A 85 12.70 -24.59 0.43
C VAL A 85 14.20 -24.82 0.63
N ASN A 86 14.86 -25.48 -0.31
CA ASN A 86 16.31 -25.73 -0.24
C ASN A 86 17.10 -24.42 -0.22
N ILE A 87 16.73 -23.45 -1.08
CA ILE A 87 17.36 -22.13 -1.10
C ILE A 87 17.05 -21.35 0.18
N THR A 88 15.81 -21.40 0.65
CA THR A 88 15.40 -20.76 1.90
C THR A 88 16.25 -21.26 3.07
N TRP A 89 16.47 -22.57 3.15
CA TRP A 89 17.32 -23.17 4.17
C TRP A 89 18.78 -22.73 4.02
N GLY A 90 19.33 -22.77 2.80
CA GLY A 90 20.73 -22.39 2.53
C GLY A 90 21.06 -20.93 2.79
N LEU A 91 20.06 -20.03 2.76
CA LEU A 91 20.25 -18.60 3.03
C LEU A 91 20.32 -18.25 4.52
N ARG A 92 19.79 -19.13 5.39
CA ARG A 92 19.57 -18.81 6.80
C ARG A 92 20.87 -18.46 7.53
N ASP A 93 21.89 -19.30 7.43
CA ASP A 93 23.14 -19.10 8.18
C ASP A 93 23.88 -17.84 7.69
N SER A 94 23.82 -17.52 6.40
CA SER A 94 24.39 -16.28 5.84
C SER A 94 23.71 -15.04 6.41
N LEU A 95 22.37 -14.98 6.38
CA LEU A 95 21.62 -13.83 6.89
C LEU A 95 21.73 -13.73 8.42
N GLU A 96 21.70 -14.85 9.14
CA GLU A 96 21.90 -14.87 10.59
C GLU A 96 23.28 -14.34 10.98
N GLY A 97 24.33 -14.75 10.26
CA GLY A 97 25.69 -14.24 10.45
C GLY A 97 25.79 -12.73 10.26
N GLU A 98 25.15 -12.19 9.22
CA GLU A 98 25.11 -10.74 8.96
C GLU A 98 24.31 -9.97 10.01
N LEU A 99 23.17 -10.51 10.48
CA LEU A 99 22.41 -9.93 11.59
C LEU A 99 23.27 -9.81 12.86
N HIS A 100 24.05 -10.84 13.17
CA HIS A 100 24.98 -10.81 14.30
C HIS A 100 26.10 -9.79 14.11
N GLN A 101 26.74 -9.77 12.93
CA GLN A 101 27.82 -8.83 12.62
C GLN A 101 27.38 -7.37 12.71
N GLN A 102 26.14 -7.07 12.33
CA GLN A 102 25.57 -5.72 12.39
C GLN A 102 24.92 -5.39 13.74
N GLY A 103 24.90 -6.31 14.71
CA GLY A 103 24.26 -6.12 16.01
C GLY A 103 22.73 -6.06 15.96
N LEU A 104 22.12 -6.58 14.90
CA LEU A 104 20.67 -6.54 14.64
C LEU A 104 19.93 -7.78 15.14
N TRP A 105 20.64 -8.78 15.64
CA TRP A 105 20.05 -10.06 16.07
C TRP A 105 18.97 -9.90 17.15
N GLN A 106 19.19 -9.05 18.16
CA GLN A 106 18.20 -8.82 19.21
C GLN A 106 16.93 -8.18 18.66
N LEU A 107 17.07 -7.15 17.81
CA LEU A 107 15.92 -6.53 17.13
C LEU A 107 15.13 -7.55 16.31
N PHE A 108 15.84 -8.38 15.53
CA PHE A 108 15.22 -9.44 14.73
C PHE A 108 14.43 -10.43 15.61
N ARG A 109 15.07 -10.97 16.66
CA ARG A 109 14.50 -12.05 17.48
C ARG A 109 13.46 -11.59 18.49
N GLU A 110 13.64 -10.43 19.09
CA GLU A 110 12.82 -9.98 20.23
C GLU A 110 11.70 -9.02 19.80
N VAL A 111 11.80 -8.41 18.62
CA VAL A 111 10.80 -7.46 18.11
C VAL A 111 10.17 -7.95 16.82
N GLU A 112 10.96 -8.15 15.75
CA GLU A 112 10.38 -8.40 14.42
C GLU A 112 9.73 -9.78 14.29
N MET A 113 10.39 -10.84 14.77
CA MET A 113 9.84 -12.19 14.70
C MET A 113 8.58 -12.39 15.58
N PRO A 114 8.53 -11.92 16.86
CA PRO A 114 7.32 -11.99 17.67
C PRO A 114 6.16 -11.15 17.12
N LEU A 115 6.46 -10.12 16.33
CA LEU A 115 5.43 -9.26 15.71
C LEU A 115 4.70 -9.96 14.55
N VAL A 116 5.32 -10.94 13.87
CA VAL A 116 4.69 -11.68 12.76
C VAL A 116 3.32 -12.26 13.14
N PRO A 117 3.18 -13.13 14.16
CA PRO A 117 1.88 -13.70 14.51
C PRO A 117 0.87 -12.64 14.97
N VAL A 118 1.33 -11.56 15.61
CA VAL A 118 0.45 -10.45 16.02
C VAL A 118 -0.14 -9.75 14.80
N LEU A 119 0.67 -9.45 13.79
CA LEU A 119 0.18 -8.85 12.55
C LEU A 119 -0.78 -9.79 11.82
N VAL A 120 -0.47 -11.09 11.74
CA VAL A 120 -1.41 -12.06 11.15
C VAL A 120 -2.75 -12.03 11.90
N ALA A 121 -2.74 -12.01 13.23
CA ALA A 121 -3.96 -11.93 14.02
C ALA A 121 -4.73 -10.63 13.76
N MET A 122 -4.05 -9.49 13.70
CA MET A 122 -4.66 -8.19 13.38
C MET A 122 -5.30 -8.17 11.98
N GLU A 123 -4.58 -8.66 10.97
CA GLU A 123 -5.06 -8.73 9.59
C GLU A 123 -6.27 -9.66 9.48
N ARG A 124 -6.21 -10.85 10.09
CA ARG A 124 -7.33 -11.81 10.10
C ARG A 124 -8.53 -11.32 10.87
N ASN A 125 -8.32 -10.58 11.96
CA ASN A 125 -9.42 -10.00 12.72
C ASN A 125 -10.15 -8.95 11.86
N GLY A 126 -9.42 -8.12 11.10
CA GLY A 126 -10.01 -7.08 10.26
C GLY A 126 -10.76 -6.00 11.05
N ILE A 127 -11.40 -5.08 10.33
CA ILE A 127 -12.01 -3.86 10.87
C ILE A 127 -13.47 -3.78 10.41
N THR A 128 -14.40 -3.57 11.35
CA THR A 128 -15.81 -3.28 11.03
C THR A 128 -15.97 -1.84 10.58
N LEU A 129 -16.83 -1.61 9.59
CA LEU A 129 -17.21 -0.29 9.13
C LEU A 129 -18.71 -0.07 9.32
N ASP A 130 -19.08 1.14 9.73
CA ASP A 130 -20.47 1.60 9.64
C ASP A 130 -20.75 2.06 8.20
N THR A 131 -21.33 1.15 7.41
CA THR A 131 -21.64 1.42 6.00
C THR A 131 -22.77 2.43 5.81
N ASN A 132 -23.65 2.61 6.79
CA ASN A 132 -24.72 3.59 6.72
C ASN A 132 -24.16 4.99 6.94
N LEU A 133 -23.33 5.16 7.97
CA LEU A 133 -22.60 6.40 8.21
C LEU A 133 -21.76 6.80 6.98
N LEU A 134 -21.00 5.87 6.41
CA LEU A 134 -20.19 6.15 5.21
C LEU A 134 -21.07 6.54 4.00
N ARG A 135 -22.27 5.96 3.86
CA ARG A 135 -23.21 6.35 2.80
C ARG A 135 -23.73 7.77 3.00
N GLU A 136 -24.09 8.14 4.22
CA GLU A 136 -24.53 9.49 4.58
C GLU A 136 -23.42 10.52 4.31
N MET A 137 -22.20 10.23 4.78
CA MET A 137 -21.02 11.05 4.50
C MET A 137 -20.76 11.20 3.00
N SER A 138 -20.95 10.15 2.20
CA SER A 138 -20.77 10.23 0.74
C SER A 138 -21.73 11.25 0.12
N LEU A 139 -22.99 11.26 0.56
CA LEU A 139 -24.00 12.19 0.07
C LEU A 139 -23.68 13.64 0.49
N GLU A 140 -23.33 13.85 1.76
CA GLU A 140 -22.94 15.18 2.27
C GLU A 140 -21.72 15.74 1.52
N LEU A 141 -20.66 14.94 1.38
CA LEU A 141 -19.47 15.34 0.65
C LEU A 141 -19.77 15.64 -0.82
N GLY A 142 -20.64 14.84 -1.46
CA GLY A 142 -21.08 15.08 -2.82
C GLY A 142 -21.79 16.43 -2.99
N GLN A 143 -22.68 16.77 -2.06
CA GLN A 143 -23.39 18.05 -2.07
C GLN A 143 -22.45 19.23 -1.89
N GLU A 144 -21.52 19.17 -0.93
CA GLU A 144 -20.52 20.22 -0.71
C GLU A 144 -19.58 20.38 -1.92
N MET A 145 -19.17 19.28 -2.54
CA MET A 145 -18.37 19.33 -3.77
C MET A 145 -19.10 20.01 -4.93
N LEU A 146 -20.41 19.77 -5.10
CA LEU A 146 -21.21 20.43 -6.14
C LEU A 146 -21.33 21.94 -5.90
N LYS A 147 -21.44 22.37 -4.64
CA LYS A 147 -21.43 23.80 -4.28
C LYS A 147 -20.09 24.45 -4.64
N LEU A 148 -18.98 23.85 -4.22
CA LEU A 148 -17.64 24.35 -4.53
C LEU A 148 -17.36 24.38 -6.04
N GLU A 149 -17.82 23.36 -6.78
CA GLU A 149 -17.71 23.31 -8.23
C GLU A 149 -18.46 24.46 -8.91
N ALA A 150 -19.70 24.73 -8.47
CA ALA A 150 -20.48 25.86 -8.97
C ALA A 150 -19.80 27.21 -8.66
N GLU A 151 -19.24 27.38 -7.46
CA GLU A 151 -18.50 28.60 -7.08
C GLU A 151 -17.24 28.79 -7.94
N ILE A 152 -16.50 27.71 -8.20
CA ILE A 152 -15.31 27.73 -9.09
C ILE A 152 -15.72 28.14 -10.50
N TYR A 153 -16.79 27.57 -11.05
CA TYR A 153 -17.25 27.89 -12.40
C TYR A 153 -17.79 29.32 -12.50
N ASN A 154 -18.55 29.78 -11.51
CA ASN A 154 -19.05 31.16 -11.47
C ASN A 154 -17.90 32.18 -11.39
N SER A 155 -16.80 31.84 -10.73
CA SER A 155 -15.61 32.70 -10.62
C SER A 155 -14.86 32.88 -11.95
N LEU A 156 -15.01 31.93 -12.90
CA LEU A 156 -14.32 31.94 -14.20
C LEU A 156 -15.24 32.24 -15.38
N GLY A 157 -16.55 32.03 -15.22
CA GLY A 157 -17.54 32.17 -16.30
C GLY A 157 -17.58 31.01 -17.29
N HIS A 158 -16.83 29.93 -17.06
CA HIS A 158 -16.88 28.72 -17.87
C HIS A 158 -16.58 27.46 -17.06
N GLN A 159 -16.93 26.30 -17.63
CA GLN A 159 -16.70 24.99 -17.01
C GLN A 159 -15.39 24.37 -17.50
N PHE A 160 -14.79 23.55 -16.65
CA PHE A 160 -13.63 22.71 -16.96
C PHE A 160 -13.53 21.57 -15.94
N ASN A 161 -12.71 20.56 -16.22
CA ASN A 161 -12.48 19.46 -15.29
C ASN A 161 -11.46 19.88 -14.21
N ILE A 162 -11.95 20.19 -13.01
CA ILE A 162 -11.17 20.61 -11.83
C ILE A 162 -10.18 19.52 -11.38
N ASN A 163 -10.54 18.25 -11.59
CA ASN A 163 -9.72 17.10 -11.25
C ASN A 163 -8.60 16.85 -12.28
N SER A 164 -8.66 17.44 -13.47
CA SER A 164 -7.60 17.31 -14.48
C SER A 164 -6.46 18.29 -14.20
N PRO A 165 -5.25 17.83 -13.80
CA PRO A 165 -4.12 18.72 -13.53
C PRO A 165 -3.75 19.59 -14.74
N LYS A 166 -3.94 19.05 -15.95
CA LYS A 166 -3.67 19.75 -17.21
C LYS A 166 -4.65 20.89 -17.45
N GLN A 167 -5.96 20.66 -17.25
CA GLN A 167 -6.96 21.72 -17.45
C GLN A 167 -6.86 22.78 -16.35
N LEU A 168 -6.77 22.36 -15.09
CA LEU A 168 -6.58 23.30 -13.97
C LEU A 168 -5.30 24.12 -14.15
N GLY A 169 -4.19 23.51 -14.55
CA GLY A 169 -2.93 24.24 -14.78
C GLY A 169 -3.05 25.32 -15.85
N LYS A 170 -3.83 25.10 -16.90
CA LYS A 170 -4.09 26.14 -17.91
C LYS A 170 -4.88 27.30 -17.34
N VAL A 171 -5.96 27.03 -16.61
CA VAL A 171 -6.78 28.05 -15.96
C VAL A 171 -5.94 28.88 -14.99
N LEU A 172 -5.18 28.23 -14.10
CA LEU A 172 -4.41 28.95 -13.08
C LEU A 172 -3.26 29.79 -13.66
N PHE A 173 -2.51 29.26 -14.63
CA PHE A 173 -1.24 29.86 -15.05
C PHE A 173 -1.27 30.54 -16.42
N GLU A 174 -2.18 30.15 -17.32
CA GLU A 174 -2.31 30.77 -18.65
C GLU A 174 -3.41 31.83 -18.64
N GLU A 175 -4.57 31.54 -18.05
CA GLU A 175 -5.74 32.44 -18.02
C GLU A 175 -5.67 33.44 -16.87
N LEU A 176 -5.59 32.97 -15.63
CA LEU A 176 -5.49 33.82 -14.43
C LEU A 176 -4.08 34.41 -14.23
N LYS A 177 -3.10 33.97 -15.01
CA LYS A 177 -1.70 34.44 -15.00
C LYS A 177 -1.05 34.44 -13.60
N LEU A 178 -1.41 33.47 -12.75
CA LEU A 178 -0.79 33.33 -11.43
C LEU A 178 0.70 32.96 -11.56
N PRO A 179 1.52 33.24 -10.53
CA PRO A 179 2.94 32.89 -10.53
C PRO A 179 3.16 31.42 -10.88
N ARG A 180 3.83 31.16 -12.00
CA ARG A 180 4.01 29.81 -12.55
C ARG A 180 5.13 29.06 -11.84
N SER A 181 4.89 27.77 -11.55
CA SER A 181 5.97 26.81 -11.33
C SER A 181 6.63 26.41 -12.67
N ARG A 182 7.81 25.79 -12.63
CA ARG A 182 8.47 25.23 -13.82
C ARG A 182 7.51 24.26 -14.55
N LYS A 183 7.27 24.48 -15.85
CA LYS A 183 6.47 23.57 -16.69
C LYS A 183 7.27 22.29 -16.94
N THR A 184 6.68 21.15 -16.63
CA THR A 184 7.26 19.83 -16.88
C THR A 184 6.72 19.25 -18.19
N LYS A 185 7.21 18.08 -18.62
CA LYS A 185 6.69 17.37 -19.81
C LYS A 185 5.19 17.07 -19.69
N SER A 186 4.65 16.92 -18.47
CA SER A 186 3.23 16.66 -18.20
C SER A 186 2.38 17.93 -18.01
N GLY A 187 2.99 19.12 -18.04
CA GLY A 187 2.31 20.40 -17.85
C GLY A 187 2.74 21.14 -16.58
N TYR A 188 1.89 22.04 -16.10
CA TYR A 188 2.12 22.75 -14.84
C TYR A 188 1.80 21.83 -13.65
N SER A 189 2.60 21.94 -12.58
CA SER A 189 2.26 21.23 -11.34
C SER A 189 1.08 21.92 -10.68
N THR A 190 0.09 21.11 -10.27
CA THR A 190 -1.03 21.57 -9.45
C THR A 190 -1.08 20.78 -8.14
N GLU A 191 0.06 20.27 -7.68
CA GLU A 191 0.14 19.58 -6.39
C GLU A 191 -0.28 20.49 -5.24
N ALA A 192 -0.75 19.88 -4.14
CA ALA A 192 -1.22 20.63 -2.98
C ALA A 192 -0.17 21.61 -2.44
N SER A 193 1.11 21.23 -2.44
CA SER A 193 2.23 22.10 -2.02
C SER A 193 2.38 23.34 -2.91
N VAL A 194 2.23 23.19 -4.23
CA VAL A 194 2.30 24.31 -5.18
C VAL A 194 1.10 25.22 -5.00
N LEU A 195 -0.11 24.66 -4.89
CA LEU A 195 -1.33 25.43 -4.67
C LEU A 195 -1.31 26.17 -3.33
N GLN A 196 -0.75 25.56 -2.27
CA GLN A 196 -0.58 26.22 -0.97
C GLN A 196 0.31 27.47 -1.06
N GLY A 197 1.36 27.44 -1.88
CA GLY A 197 2.22 28.61 -2.13
C GLY A 197 1.52 29.74 -2.90
N LEU A 198 0.37 29.47 -3.52
CA LEU A 198 -0.45 30.46 -4.24
C LEU A 198 -1.62 30.99 -3.41
N ARG A 199 -1.74 30.58 -2.15
CA ARG A 199 -2.79 31.07 -1.24
C ARG A 199 -2.69 32.59 -1.08
N GLY A 200 -3.85 33.24 -1.01
CA GLY A 200 -3.97 34.70 -0.92
C GLY A 200 -3.81 35.44 -2.26
N LEU A 201 -3.36 34.79 -3.33
CA LEU A 201 -3.24 35.43 -4.65
C LEU A 201 -4.57 35.46 -5.42
N HIS A 202 -5.41 34.44 -5.25
CA HIS A 202 -6.72 34.38 -5.90
C HIS A 202 -7.69 33.48 -5.10
N PRO A 203 -8.97 33.87 -4.94
CA PRO A 203 -9.96 33.07 -4.19
C PRO A 203 -10.12 31.63 -4.68
N ILE A 204 -9.98 31.41 -6.00
CA ILE A 204 -10.08 30.08 -6.63
C ILE A 204 -9.12 29.05 -6.02
N ILE A 205 -7.97 29.48 -5.49
CA ILE A 205 -6.96 28.57 -4.95
C ILE A 205 -7.51 27.83 -3.72
N GLU A 206 -8.20 28.54 -2.82
CA GLU A 206 -8.80 27.91 -1.66
C GLU A 206 -9.96 26.99 -2.05
N LEU A 207 -10.81 27.43 -2.98
CA LEU A 207 -11.93 26.61 -3.47
C LEU A 207 -11.43 25.30 -4.09
N VAL A 208 -10.39 25.36 -4.92
CA VAL A 208 -9.80 24.17 -5.57
C VAL A 208 -9.11 23.26 -4.56
N LEU A 209 -8.40 23.82 -3.58
CA LEU A 209 -7.78 23.05 -2.51
C LEU A 209 -8.83 22.29 -1.68
N GLN A 210 -9.91 22.97 -1.31
CA GLN A 210 -11.04 22.36 -0.60
C GLN A 210 -11.72 21.29 -1.44
N TYR A 211 -12.06 21.59 -2.70
CA TYR A 211 -12.70 20.64 -3.62
C TYR A 211 -11.88 19.35 -3.77
N ARG A 212 -10.55 19.47 -3.96
CA ARG A 212 -9.65 18.30 -4.10
C ARG A 212 -9.52 17.51 -2.80
N GLN A 213 -9.53 18.20 -1.65
CA GLN A 213 -9.51 17.54 -0.35
C GLN A 213 -10.77 16.70 -0.13
N LEU A 214 -11.96 17.27 -0.37
CA LEU A 214 -13.23 16.55 -0.27
C LEU A 214 -13.31 15.41 -1.29
N GLY A 215 -12.90 15.67 -2.54
CA GLY A 215 -12.87 14.66 -3.59
C GLY A 215 -11.98 13.46 -3.27
N LYS A 216 -10.79 13.70 -2.71
CA LYS A 216 -9.92 12.61 -2.23
C LYS A 216 -10.55 11.87 -1.06
N LEU A 217 -11.11 12.58 -0.08
CA LEU A 217 -11.78 11.97 1.06
C LEU A 217 -12.93 11.04 0.62
N LYS A 218 -13.78 11.56 -0.27
CA LYS A 218 -14.93 10.84 -0.81
C LYS A 218 -14.49 9.62 -1.62
N SER A 219 -13.67 9.82 -2.65
CA SER A 219 -13.31 8.75 -3.59
C SER A 219 -12.38 7.69 -3.02
N THR A 220 -11.40 8.07 -2.19
CA THR A 220 -10.35 7.15 -1.73
C THR A 220 -10.75 6.39 -0.47
N TYR A 221 -11.65 6.97 0.35
CA TYR A 221 -12.01 6.38 1.63
C TYR A 221 -13.51 6.11 1.73
N VAL A 222 -14.36 7.15 1.63
CA VAL A 222 -15.79 7.01 1.93
C VAL A 222 -16.51 6.08 0.95
N ASP A 223 -16.24 6.21 -0.34
CA ASP A 223 -16.85 5.35 -1.37
C ASP A 223 -16.10 4.02 -1.55
N ALA A 224 -14.78 4.02 -1.38
CA ALA A 224 -13.95 2.85 -1.67
C ALA A 224 -13.92 1.83 -0.54
N LEU A 225 -13.87 2.26 0.73
CA LEU A 225 -13.75 1.33 1.87
C LEU A 225 -14.93 0.35 1.99
N PRO A 226 -16.21 0.76 1.81
CA PRO A 226 -17.32 -0.18 1.81
C PRO A 226 -17.21 -1.26 0.72
N ALA A 227 -16.63 -0.93 -0.44
CA ALA A 227 -16.43 -1.87 -1.54
C ALA A 227 -15.32 -2.89 -1.26
N LEU A 228 -14.50 -2.69 -0.23
CA LEU A 228 -13.42 -3.58 0.20
C LEU A 228 -13.83 -4.51 1.34
N ILE A 229 -15.11 -4.49 1.76
CA ILE A 229 -15.62 -5.40 2.78
C ILE A 229 -15.57 -6.84 2.22
N ASP A 230 -14.88 -7.72 2.94
CA ASP A 230 -14.86 -9.14 2.62
C ASP A 230 -16.24 -9.76 2.89
N GLY A 231 -16.80 -10.43 1.88
CA GLY A 231 -18.15 -10.99 1.96
C GLY A 231 -18.30 -12.17 2.93
N ARG A 232 -17.21 -12.79 3.37
CA ARG A 232 -17.22 -13.92 4.32
C ARG A 232 -17.18 -13.41 5.76
N THR A 233 -16.40 -12.37 6.04
CA THR A 233 -16.21 -11.84 7.40
C THR A 233 -17.09 -10.64 7.71
N GLY A 234 -17.55 -9.90 6.69
CA GLY A 234 -18.23 -8.62 6.85
C GLY A 234 -17.30 -7.50 7.34
N ARG A 235 -15.98 -7.65 7.15
CA ARG A 235 -14.94 -6.73 7.66
C ARG A 235 -13.97 -6.36 6.55
N VAL A 236 -13.27 -5.24 6.72
CA VAL A 236 -12.15 -4.85 5.87
C VAL A 236 -10.85 -5.40 6.45
N HIS A 237 -10.04 -6.02 5.61
CA HIS A 237 -8.75 -6.59 5.98
C HIS A 237 -7.64 -5.81 5.27
N THR A 238 -6.78 -5.14 6.02
CA THR A 238 -5.61 -4.42 5.48
C THR A 238 -4.38 -5.32 5.55
N ASN A 239 -3.40 -5.06 4.69
CA ASN A 239 -2.08 -5.71 4.73
C ASN A 239 -1.07 -4.78 5.42
N PHE A 240 -0.58 -5.17 6.60
CA PHE A 240 0.52 -4.52 7.30
C PHE A 240 1.87 -5.03 6.80
N ASN A 241 2.75 -4.13 6.39
CA ASN A 241 4.08 -4.46 5.88
C ASN A 241 5.15 -4.03 6.88
N GLN A 242 5.89 -5.01 7.43
CA GLN A 242 7.04 -4.77 8.32
C GLN A 242 8.25 -4.23 7.55
N THR A 243 8.44 -4.70 6.32
CA THR A 243 9.65 -4.44 5.53
C THR A 243 9.47 -3.30 4.51
N GLY A 244 8.52 -2.39 4.77
CA GLY A 244 8.04 -1.42 3.77
C GLY A 244 8.61 -0.01 3.88
N THR A 245 9.10 0.43 5.05
CA THR A 245 9.58 1.81 5.26
C THR A 245 11.07 1.80 5.62
N ALA A 246 11.82 2.86 5.36
CA ALA A 246 13.24 2.91 5.77
C ALA A 246 13.44 3.14 7.28
N THR A 247 12.38 3.57 7.98
CA THR A 247 12.44 3.99 9.39
C THR A 247 12.00 2.90 10.37
N GLY A 248 11.68 1.70 9.87
CA GLY A 248 11.16 0.59 10.69
C GLY A 248 9.69 0.74 11.09
N ARG A 249 8.97 1.74 10.57
CA ARG A 249 7.52 1.86 10.78
C ARG A 249 6.79 0.84 9.92
N LEU A 250 5.73 0.26 10.46
CA LEU A 250 4.76 -0.47 9.64
C LEU A 250 4.20 0.44 8.56
N SER A 251 3.93 -0.10 7.38
CA SER A 251 3.04 0.53 6.40
C SER A 251 1.79 -0.33 6.18
N SER A 252 0.73 0.26 5.63
CA SER A 252 -0.51 -0.48 5.33
C SER A 252 -0.88 -0.34 3.86
N SER A 253 -1.40 -1.41 3.25
CA SER A 253 -1.90 -1.43 1.88
C SER A 253 -3.20 -2.24 1.78
N GLU A 254 -3.98 -1.96 0.74
CA GLU A 254 -5.19 -2.73 0.38
C GLU A 254 -6.21 -2.92 1.53
N PRO A 255 -6.74 -1.85 2.16
CA PRO A 255 -6.49 -0.43 1.90
C PRO A 255 -5.36 0.17 2.77
N ASN A 256 -4.84 1.33 2.36
CA ASN A 256 -3.88 2.08 3.17
C ASN A 256 -4.61 2.92 4.23
N LEU A 257 -4.65 2.40 5.46
CA LEU A 257 -5.32 3.02 6.60
C LEU A 257 -4.53 4.20 7.20
N GLN A 258 -3.21 4.26 7.00
CA GLN A 258 -2.36 5.34 7.53
C GLN A 258 -2.61 6.68 6.83
N ASN A 259 -3.12 6.63 5.60
CA ASN A 259 -3.38 7.83 4.82
C ASN A 259 -4.76 8.43 5.07
N ILE A 260 -5.61 7.85 5.93
CA ILE A 260 -6.92 8.42 6.26
C ILE A 260 -6.71 9.81 6.90
N PRO A 261 -7.29 10.89 6.36
CA PRO A 261 -7.09 12.24 6.89
C PRO A 261 -7.55 12.36 8.35
N VAL A 262 -6.61 12.62 9.28
CA VAL A 262 -6.89 12.70 10.73
C VAL A 262 -7.20 14.13 11.19
N ARG A 263 -6.85 15.15 10.39
CA ARG A 263 -6.98 16.57 10.75
C ARG A 263 -8.12 17.23 9.98
N GLY A 264 -8.98 17.94 10.73
CA GLY A 264 -10.17 18.63 10.23
C GLY A 264 -11.44 18.12 10.91
N GLU A 265 -12.52 18.91 10.91
CA GLU A 265 -13.80 18.50 11.50
C GLU A 265 -14.37 17.23 10.84
N ILE A 266 -14.09 17.02 9.55
CA ILE A 266 -14.58 15.88 8.77
C ILE A 266 -13.82 14.59 9.09
N GLY A 267 -12.53 14.66 9.46
CA GLY A 267 -11.76 13.47 9.87
C GLY A 267 -12.00 13.05 11.33
N ARG A 268 -12.71 13.88 12.11
CA ARG A 268 -13.10 13.60 13.51
C ARG A 268 -14.54 13.10 13.64
N LYS A 269 -15.37 13.29 12.62
CA LYS A 269 -16.70 12.67 12.50
C LYS A 269 -16.54 11.24 12.03
#